data_AF-A0A948PNQ8-F1
#
_entry.id   AF-A0A948PNQ8-F1
#
_cell.length_a   1.000
_cell.length_b   1.000
_cell.length_c   1.000
_cell.angle_alpha   90.00
_cell.angle_beta   90.00
_cell.angle_gamma   90.00
#
_symmetry.space_group_name_H-M   'P 1'
#
loop_
_entity.id
_entity.type
_entity.pdbx_description
1 polymer ?
#
loop_
_entity_poly.entity_id
_entity_poly.type
_entity_poly.pdbx_seq_one_letter_code
_entity_poly.pdbx_strand_id
1 'polypeptide(L)'
;AAASEGLTNYSVLSALWIIPPPLRAICQADDTRIQGFLYPGHVSAIIGLEPYRFIAEEHGLPGAVTGFEPVDILLSVSSICDQKLAGKPDVTNTYTRVVRPDGNPRARRLMDEHLELKDARWRGLGRIPASGLRFREHLAPFDAEKRFDLNVDREGEDLPGCRCGDVLKGKITPPECPLYGETCRPDAPYGPCMVSFEGACLAYYKYKTRI
;
A
#
# COMPACT_ATOMS: atom_id res chain seq x y z
N ALA A 1 13.69 -20.44 8.23
CA ALA A 1 14.70 -21.04 7.35
C ALA A 1 16.09 -20.57 7.74
N ALA A 2 16.52 -19.35 7.40
CA ALA A 2 17.88 -18.88 7.74
C ALA A 2 18.24 -19.02 9.24
N ALA A 3 17.35 -18.61 10.14
CA ALA A 3 17.54 -18.77 11.58
C ALA A 3 17.60 -20.26 12.02
N SER A 4 16.71 -21.10 11.50
CA SER A 4 16.66 -22.53 11.83
C SER A 4 17.85 -23.33 11.29
N GLU A 5 18.44 -22.87 10.19
CA GLU A 5 19.62 -23.47 9.55
C GLU A 5 20.93 -22.88 10.08
N GLY A 6 20.88 -21.89 10.97
CA GLY A 6 22.07 -21.24 11.53
C GLY A 6 22.89 -20.46 10.49
N LEU A 7 22.25 -19.94 9.44
CA LEU A 7 22.94 -19.16 8.40
C LEU A 7 23.49 -17.86 8.99
N THR A 8 24.78 -17.59 8.76
CA THR A 8 25.45 -16.39 9.26
C THR A 8 25.75 -15.38 8.16
N ASN A 9 25.60 -15.75 6.89
CA ASN A 9 25.90 -14.94 5.71
C ASN A 9 24.64 -14.36 5.03
N TYR A 10 23.51 -14.38 5.73
CA TYR A 10 22.24 -13.83 5.26
C TYR A 10 21.84 -12.62 6.08
N SER A 11 21.41 -11.55 5.43
CA SER A 11 20.86 -10.36 6.08
C SER A 11 19.87 -9.67 5.15
N VAL A 12 18.87 -9.00 5.71
CA VAL A 12 17.82 -8.29 4.97
C VAL A 12 17.70 -6.89 5.53
N LEU A 13 17.75 -5.90 4.63
CA LEU A 13 17.36 -4.54 4.95
C LEU A 13 15.84 -4.43 4.78
N SER A 14 15.11 -4.41 5.89
CA SER A 14 13.65 -4.47 5.86
C SER A 14 13.02 -3.12 5.46
N ALA A 15 12.25 -3.15 4.37
CA ALA A 15 11.43 -2.04 3.88
C ALA A 15 9.99 -2.55 3.72
N LEU A 16 9.33 -2.76 4.85
CA LEU A 16 8.00 -3.37 4.93
C LEU A 16 6.99 -2.38 5.49
N TRP A 17 5.81 -2.33 4.88
CA TRP A 17 4.73 -1.41 5.19
C TRP A 17 3.40 -2.14 5.40
N ILE A 18 2.51 -1.54 6.18
CA ILE A 18 1.14 -2.04 6.38
C ILE A 18 0.09 -1.05 5.91
N ILE A 19 -1.00 -1.57 5.35
CA ILE A 19 -2.01 -0.80 4.62
C ILE A 19 -3.04 -0.06 5.49
N PRO A 20 -3.50 -0.56 6.65
CA PRO A 20 -4.54 0.14 7.40
C PRO A 20 -4.15 1.57 7.87
N PRO A 21 -2.94 1.82 8.43
CA PRO A 21 -2.55 3.16 8.87
C PRO A 21 -2.56 4.26 7.78
N PRO A 22 -1.98 4.07 6.57
CA PRO A 22 -2.07 5.09 5.52
C PRO A 22 -3.50 5.29 5.01
N LEU A 23 -4.35 4.25 4.99
CA LEU A 23 -5.77 4.44 4.63
C LEU A 23 -6.49 5.33 5.65
N ARG A 24 -6.21 5.17 6.94
CA ARG A 24 -6.71 6.06 8.00
C ARG A 24 -6.25 7.50 7.80
N ALA A 25 -4.95 7.71 7.51
CA ALA A 25 -4.42 9.03 7.23
C ALA A 25 -5.09 9.69 6.01
N ILE A 26 -5.38 8.91 4.97
CA ILE A 26 -6.12 9.38 3.78
C ILE A 26 -7.57 9.75 4.12
N CYS A 27 -8.26 8.98 4.97
CA CYS A 27 -9.63 9.28 5.38
C CYS A 27 -9.72 10.53 6.28
N GLN A 28 -8.66 10.84 7.02
CA GLN A 28 -8.58 11.98 7.93
C GLN A 28 -8.06 13.27 7.26
N ALA A 29 -7.63 13.19 6.00
CA ALA A 29 -7.15 14.36 5.27
C ALA A 29 -8.33 15.25 4.83
N ASP A 30 -8.29 16.54 5.17
CA ASP A 30 -9.36 17.51 4.89
C ASP A 30 -9.71 17.64 3.40
N ASP A 31 -8.78 17.31 2.51
CA ASP A 31 -8.93 17.43 1.06
C ASP A 31 -9.10 16.10 0.34
N THR A 32 -9.49 15.04 1.06
CA THR A 32 -9.82 13.75 0.46
C THR A 32 -11.11 13.82 -0.36
N ARG A 33 -11.06 13.31 -1.59
CA ARG A 33 -12.21 13.20 -2.50
C ARG A 33 -12.74 11.77 -2.61
N ILE A 34 -12.18 10.85 -1.81
CA ILE A 34 -12.47 9.43 -1.90
C ILE A 34 -13.87 9.15 -1.32
N GLN A 35 -14.67 8.41 -2.08
CA GLN A 35 -16.06 8.06 -1.71
C GLN A 35 -16.27 6.55 -1.55
N GLY A 36 -15.18 5.77 -1.65
CA GLY A 36 -15.17 4.34 -1.46
C GLY A 36 -13.83 3.75 -1.86
N PHE A 37 -13.55 2.52 -1.41
CA PHE A 37 -12.26 1.88 -1.57
C PHE A 37 -12.33 0.54 -2.29
N LEU A 38 -11.42 0.35 -3.25
CA LEU A 38 -11.07 -0.97 -3.77
C LEU A 38 -9.85 -1.46 -2.97
N TYR A 39 -10.06 -2.42 -2.08
CA TYR A 39 -8.99 -2.97 -1.24
C TYR A 39 -8.16 -4.00 -2.02
N PRO A 40 -6.83 -4.01 -1.85
CA PRO A 40 -5.94 -4.87 -2.62
C PRO A 40 -6.15 -6.35 -2.30
N GLY A 41 -6.55 -7.14 -3.32
CA GLY A 41 -6.84 -8.57 -3.16
C GLY A 41 -5.68 -9.39 -2.59
N HIS A 42 -4.45 -9.18 -3.04
CA HIS A 42 -3.30 -9.95 -2.56
C HIS A 42 -2.94 -9.65 -1.09
N VAL A 43 -3.02 -8.39 -0.66
CA VAL A 43 -2.82 -8.04 0.76
C VAL A 43 -3.94 -8.64 1.59
N SER A 44 -5.18 -8.53 1.12
CA SER A 44 -6.36 -9.06 1.80
C SER A 44 -6.36 -10.60 1.89
N ALA A 45 -5.72 -11.30 0.95
CA ALA A 45 -5.49 -12.73 1.05
C ALA A 45 -4.63 -13.11 2.27
N ILE A 46 -3.78 -12.19 2.74
CA ILE A 46 -2.97 -12.36 3.94
C ILE A 46 -3.72 -11.89 5.19
N ILE A 47 -4.27 -10.68 5.17
CA ILE A 47 -4.75 -10.01 6.39
C ILE A 47 -6.26 -10.17 6.65
N GLY A 48 -7.02 -10.64 5.65
CA GLY A 48 -8.47 -10.76 5.71
C GLY A 48 -9.20 -9.44 5.50
N LEU A 49 -10.46 -9.39 5.95
CA LEU A 49 -11.32 -8.21 5.80
C LEU A 49 -11.27 -7.28 7.01
N GLU A 50 -11.07 -7.87 8.19
CA GLU A 50 -11.15 -7.18 9.49
C GLU A 50 -10.31 -5.89 9.55
N PRO A 51 -9.05 -5.86 9.07
CA PRO A 51 -8.23 -4.65 9.16
C PRO A 51 -8.74 -3.43 8.39
N TYR A 52 -9.73 -3.61 7.51
CA TYR A 52 -10.36 -2.52 6.77
C TYR A 52 -11.68 -2.03 7.38
N ARG A 53 -12.27 -2.74 8.37
CA ARG A 53 -13.61 -2.45 8.89
C ARG A 53 -13.79 -1.03 9.40
N PHE A 54 -12.75 -0.48 10.01
CA PHE A 54 -12.73 0.88 10.53
C PHE A 54 -13.13 1.93 9.46
N ILE A 55 -12.90 1.66 8.18
CA ILE A 55 -13.26 2.58 7.09
C ILE A 55 -14.77 2.69 6.95
N ALA A 56 -15.48 1.58 7.05
CA ALA A 56 -16.94 1.59 7.02
C ALA A 56 -17.52 2.11 8.34
N GLU A 57 -16.99 1.64 9.47
CA GLU A 57 -17.55 1.90 10.81
C GLU A 57 -17.26 3.31 11.32
N GLU A 58 -16.04 3.82 11.13
CA GLU A 58 -15.62 5.12 11.65
C GLU A 58 -15.76 6.25 10.61
N HIS A 59 -15.60 5.93 9.32
CA HIS A 59 -15.61 6.94 8.25
C HIS A 59 -16.84 6.86 7.34
N GLY A 60 -17.71 5.85 7.50
CA GLY A 60 -18.92 5.71 6.70
C GLY A 60 -18.66 5.47 5.21
N LEU A 61 -17.45 5.02 4.85
CA LEU A 61 -17.04 4.84 3.46
C LEU A 61 -17.21 3.37 3.04
N PRO A 62 -17.94 3.11 1.93
CA PRO A 62 -18.10 1.76 1.41
C PRO A 62 -16.78 1.23 0.84
N GLY A 63 -16.60 -0.09 0.85
CA GLY A 63 -15.44 -0.69 0.21
C GLY A 63 -15.66 -2.14 -0.23
N ALA A 64 -14.77 -2.59 -1.10
CA ALA A 64 -14.77 -3.96 -1.60
C ALA A 64 -13.34 -4.49 -1.76
N VAL A 65 -13.07 -5.70 -1.30
CA VAL A 65 -11.83 -6.42 -1.61
C VAL A 65 -11.88 -6.94 -3.03
N THR A 66 -10.94 -6.49 -3.84
CA THR A 66 -10.99 -6.60 -5.29
C THR A 66 -9.90 -7.53 -5.83
N GLY A 67 -10.29 -8.38 -6.78
CA GLY A 67 -9.35 -9.13 -7.61
C GLY A 67 -8.68 -8.26 -8.67
N PHE A 68 -8.00 -8.88 -9.61
CA PHE A 68 -7.21 -8.16 -10.63
C PHE A 68 -7.71 -8.36 -12.06
N GLU A 69 -8.72 -9.21 -12.25
CA GLU A 69 -9.38 -9.31 -13.55
C GLU A 69 -10.30 -8.09 -13.77
N PRO A 70 -10.49 -7.64 -15.02
CA PRO A 70 -11.39 -6.52 -15.31
C PRO A 70 -12.79 -6.70 -14.72
N VAL A 71 -13.31 -7.93 -14.72
CA VAL A 71 -14.62 -8.26 -14.12
C VAL A 71 -14.61 -8.17 -12.59
N ASP A 72 -13.49 -8.51 -11.93
CA ASP A 72 -13.36 -8.39 -10.49
C ASP A 72 -13.45 -6.90 -10.08
N ILE A 73 -12.83 -6.01 -10.87
CA ILE A 73 -12.87 -4.56 -10.67
C ILE A 73 -14.30 -4.04 -10.87
N LEU A 74 -14.96 -4.40 -11.97
CA LEU A 74 -16.34 -3.96 -12.24
C LEU A 74 -17.32 -4.43 -11.16
N LEU A 75 -17.21 -5.67 -10.70
CA LEU A 75 -18.03 -6.21 -9.62
C LEU A 75 -17.82 -5.44 -8.31
N SER A 76 -16.57 -5.11 -7.99
CA SER A 76 -16.23 -4.34 -6.79
C SER A 76 -16.79 -2.93 -6.84
N VAL A 77 -16.69 -2.26 -7.99
CA VAL A 77 -17.28 -0.93 -8.21
C VAL A 77 -18.80 -0.99 -8.07
N SER A 78 -19.46 -2.00 -8.66
CA SER A 78 -20.90 -2.20 -8.51
C SER A 78 -21.29 -2.35 -7.04
N SER A 79 -20.58 -3.20 -6.28
CA SER A 79 -20.83 -3.39 -4.85
C SER A 79 -20.71 -2.08 -4.06
N ILE A 80 -19.68 -1.27 -4.33
CA ILE A 80 -19.49 0.04 -3.69
C ILE A 80 -20.66 0.98 -3.99
N CYS A 81 -21.12 1.01 -5.25
CA CYS A 81 -22.29 1.80 -5.65
C CYS A 81 -23.56 1.34 -4.93
N ASP A 82 -23.80 0.03 -4.84
CA ASP A 82 -24.97 -0.54 -4.16
C ASP A 82 -24.97 -0.20 -2.65
N GLN A 83 -23.83 -0.35 -1.99
CA GLN A 83 -23.65 0.05 -0.57
C GLN A 83 -23.96 1.54 -0.36
N LYS A 84 -23.48 2.39 -1.28
CA LYS A 84 -23.70 3.84 -1.22
C LYS A 84 -25.17 4.22 -1.44
N LEU A 85 -25.84 3.60 -2.41
CA LEU A 85 -27.27 3.80 -2.66
C LEU A 85 -28.14 3.33 -1.49
N ALA A 86 -27.73 2.24 -0.82
CA ALA A 86 -28.41 1.72 0.35
C ALA A 86 -28.11 2.49 1.65
N GLY A 87 -27.11 3.37 1.66
CA GLY A 87 -26.64 4.05 2.88
C GLY A 87 -26.05 3.08 3.92
N LYS A 88 -25.50 1.94 3.47
CA LYS A 88 -24.97 0.86 4.32
C LYS A 88 -23.52 0.53 3.91
N PRO A 89 -22.54 1.34 4.34
CA PRO A 89 -21.14 1.06 4.07
C PRO A 89 -20.69 -0.21 4.78
N ASP A 90 -19.93 -1.06 4.09
CA ASP A 90 -19.32 -2.28 4.63
C ASP A 90 -18.01 -2.59 3.87
N VAL A 91 -17.30 -3.63 4.31
CA VAL A 91 -16.14 -4.22 3.62
C VAL A 91 -16.61 -5.49 2.91
N THR A 92 -17.09 -5.36 1.68
CA THR A 92 -17.55 -6.53 0.91
C THR A 92 -16.37 -7.32 0.34
N ASN A 93 -16.44 -8.65 0.40
CA ASN A 93 -15.47 -9.49 -0.29
C ASN A 93 -16.00 -9.91 -1.66
N THR A 94 -15.57 -9.21 -2.72
CA THR A 94 -15.86 -9.59 -4.10
C THR A 94 -14.80 -10.51 -4.70
N TYR A 95 -13.79 -10.91 -3.92
CA TYR A 95 -12.68 -11.77 -4.32
C TYR A 95 -12.65 -13.10 -3.56
N THR A 96 -13.83 -13.69 -3.33
CA THR A 96 -14.06 -14.87 -2.48
C THR A 96 -13.29 -16.12 -2.92
N ARG A 97 -12.95 -16.22 -4.20
CA ARG A 97 -12.14 -17.32 -4.76
C ARG A 97 -10.71 -17.38 -4.19
N VAL A 98 -10.20 -16.28 -3.63
CA VAL A 98 -8.83 -16.18 -3.08
C VAL A 98 -8.86 -15.71 -1.63
N VAL A 99 -9.69 -14.72 -1.29
CA VAL A 99 -9.68 -14.06 0.02
C VAL A 99 -10.67 -14.73 0.96
N ARG A 100 -10.15 -15.20 2.10
CA ARG A 100 -10.96 -15.64 3.23
C ARG A 100 -11.21 -14.48 4.20
N PRO A 101 -12.34 -14.45 4.93
CA PRO A 101 -12.62 -13.38 5.89
C PRO A 101 -11.51 -13.16 6.93
N ASP A 102 -10.91 -14.24 7.42
CA ASP A 102 -9.83 -14.28 8.40
C ASP A 102 -8.42 -14.13 7.79
N GLY A 103 -8.32 -14.10 6.46
CA GLY A 103 -7.06 -14.03 5.72
C GLY A 103 -6.29 -15.35 5.75
N ASN A 104 -4.97 -15.26 5.88
CA ASN A 104 -4.09 -16.42 6.00
C ASN A 104 -3.55 -16.52 7.44
N PRO A 105 -4.13 -17.36 8.30
CA PRO A 105 -3.74 -17.43 9.70
C PRO A 105 -2.30 -17.92 9.90
N ARG A 106 -1.76 -18.72 8.97
CA ARG A 106 -0.35 -19.15 9.04
C ARG A 106 0.60 -18.00 8.74
N ALA A 107 0.34 -17.24 7.69
CA ALA A 107 1.16 -16.08 7.32
C ALA A 107 1.12 -15.00 8.41
N ARG A 108 -0.06 -14.71 8.95
CA ARG A 108 -0.23 -13.76 10.05
C ARG A 108 0.56 -14.17 11.28
N ARG A 109 0.48 -15.44 11.72
CA ARG A 109 1.30 -15.95 12.82
C ARG A 109 2.80 -15.76 12.59
N LEU A 110 3.30 -16.07 11.38
CA LEU A 110 4.72 -15.88 11.06
C LEU A 110 5.13 -14.42 11.09
N MET A 111 4.27 -13.51 10.59
CA MET A 111 4.51 -12.08 10.67
C MET A 111 4.53 -11.62 12.13
N ASP A 112 3.55 -12.02 12.95
CA ASP A 112 3.46 -11.64 14.36
C ASP A 112 4.65 -12.17 15.17
N GLU A 113 5.11 -13.40 14.86
CA GLU A 113 6.24 -14.05 15.51
C GLU A 113 7.58 -13.39 15.17
N HIS A 114 7.76 -12.87 13.96
CA HIS A 114 9.07 -12.43 13.46
C HIS A 114 9.21 -10.93 13.24
N LEU A 115 8.09 -10.22 13.13
CA LEU A 115 8.04 -8.81 12.84
C LEU A 115 7.36 -8.05 13.98
N GLU A 116 7.78 -6.79 14.15
CA GLU A 116 7.14 -5.84 15.04
C GLU A 116 6.91 -4.51 14.33
N LEU A 117 5.92 -3.76 14.82
CA LEU A 117 5.55 -2.47 14.26
C LEU A 117 6.69 -1.45 14.48
N LYS A 118 6.91 -0.61 13.47
CA LYS A 118 7.70 0.61 13.58
C LYS A 118 7.00 1.75 12.87
N ASP A 119 7.39 2.96 13.20
CA ASP A 119 7.01 4.13 12.43
C ASP A 119 7.67 4.06 11.06
N ALA A 120 6.93 4.41 10.02
CA ALA A 120 7.46 4.38 8.67
C ALA A 120 7.09 5.64 7.90
N ARG A 121 7.97 6.03 6.98
CA ARG A 121 7.68 7.10 6.04
C ARG A 121 6.90 6.57 4.85
N TRP A 122 5.91 7.35 4.44
CA TRP A 122 5.08 7.14 3.28
C TRP A 122 5.23 8.37 2.38
N ARG A 123 5.59 8.13 1.11
CA ARG A 123 5.75 9.22 0.16
C ARG A 123 4.43 9.98 0.00
N GLY A 124 4.49 11.30 0.13
CA GLY A 124 3.32 12.18 0.07
C GLY A 124 2.45 12.26 1.33
N LEU A 125 2.66 11.37 2.30
CA LEU A 125 1.94 11.32 3.59
C LEU A 125 2.84 11.58 4.81
N GLY A 126 4.16 11.53 4.65
CA GLY A 126 5.12 11.77 5.73
C GLY A 126 5.32 10.54 6.63
N ARG A 127 5.77 10.77 7.87
CA ARG A 127 5.96 9.69 8.84
C ARG A 127 4.61 9.33 9.47
N ILE A 128 4.21 8.06 9.34
CA ILE A 128 2.97 7.53 9.92
C ILE A 128 3.34 6.55 11.05
N PRO A 129 2.85 6.77 12.28
CA PRO A 129 3.12 5.87 13.39
C PRO A 129 2.66 4.45 13.12
N ALA A 130 3.42 3.47 13.61
CA ALA A 130 3.07 2.04 13.55
C ALA A 130 2.58 1.58 12.16
N SER A 131 3.23 2.04 11.09
CA SER A 131 2.83 1.79 9.71
C SER A 131 3.84 0.99 8.89
N GLY A 132 4.97 0.64 9.51
CA GLY A 132 5.96 -0.27 8.96
C GLY A 132 6.20 -1.47 9.86
N LEU A 133 6.98 -2.41 9.35
CA LEU A 133 7.43 -3.60 10.07
C LEU A 133 8.95 -3.68 10.04
N ARG A 134 9.53 -4.19 11.13
CA ARG A 134 10.94 -4.56 11.24
C ARG A 134 11.08 -5.92 11.92
N PHE A 135 12.25 -6.53 11.83
CA PHE A 135 12.51 -7.77 12.56
C PHE A 135 12.48 -7.55 14.07
N ARG A 136 11.92 -8.52 14.78
CA ARG A 136 12.03 -8.62 16.23
C ARG A 136 13.47 -8.91 16.66
N GLU A 137 13.75 -8.66 17.93
CA GLU A 137 15.11 -8.73 18.49
C GLU A 137 15.78 -10.10 18.32
N HIS A 138 15.05 -11.20 18.42
CA HIS A 138 15.63 -12.54 18.23
C HIS A 138 16.11 -12.81 16.79
N LEU A 139 15.71 -11.95 15.83
CA LEU A 139 16.19 -11.97 14.45
C LEU A 139 17.17 -10.83 14.14
N ALA A 140 17.66 -10.10 15.15
CA ALA A 140 18.66 -9.03 14.98
C ALA A 140 19.91 -9.45 14.17
N PRO A 141 20.43 -10.69 14.25
CA PRO A 141 21.56 -11.13 13.40
C PRO A 141 21.27 -11.13 11.88
N PHE A 142 19.99 -11.11 11.50
CA PHE A 142 19.52 -11.05 10.11
C PHE A 142 19.06 -9.66 9.70
N ASP A 143 18.89 -8.73 10.64
CA ASP A 143 18.54 -7.35 10.35
C ASP A 143 19.79 -6.60 9.88
N ALA A 144 19.84 -6.27 8.59
CA ALA A 144 20.99 -5.58 8.01
C ALA A 144 21.18 -4.17 8.61
N GLU A 145 20.09 -3.51 9.03
CA GLU A 145 20.15 -2.19 9.66
C GLU A 145 20.97 -2.25 10.96
N LYS A 146 20.65 -3.21 11.83
CA LYS A 146 21.37 -3.44 13.09
C LYS A 146 22.76 -4.02 12.88
N ARG A 147 22.88 -5.03 12.00
CA ARG A 147 24.13 -5.78 11.82
C ARG A 147 25.27 -4.92 11.26
N PHE A 148 24.95 -3.96 10.40
CA PHE A 148 25.92 -3.11 9.73
C PHE A 148 25.88 -1.65 10.19
N ASP A 149 25.16 -1.35 11.28
CA ASP A 149 25.03 0.00 11.84
C ASP A 149 24.61 1.04 10.78
N LEU A 150 23.57 0.68 10.00
CA LEU A 150 23.11 1.53 8.89
C LEU A 150 22.18 2.62 9.40
N ASN A 151 22.50 3.87 9.10
CA ASN A 151 21.58 4.99 9.32
C ASN A 151 20.58 5.11 8.14
N VAL A 152 19.44 4.44 8.27
CA VAL A 152 18.36 4.45 7.26
C VAL A 152 17.28 5.49 7.51
N ASP A 153 17.28 6.14 8.67
CA ASP A 153 16.25 7.10 9.08
C ASP A 153 16.51 8.52 8.52
N ARG A 154 17.48 8.66 7.62
CA ARG A 154 17.77 9.94 6.95
C ARG A 154 16.56 10.40 6.16
N GLU A 155 16.21 11.67 6.35
CA GLU A 155 15.11 12.29 5.62
C GLU A 155 15.47 12.35 4.12
N GLY A 156 14.75 11.58 3.31
CA GLY A 156 14.73 11.81 1.87
C GLY A 156 13.84 13.00 1.57
N GLU A 157 14.35 13.95 0.78
CA GLU A 157 13.55 15.06 0.27
C GLU A 157 12.67 14.59 -0.89
N ASP A 158 11.46 15.15 -0.97
CA ASP A 158 10.67 15.01 -2.18
C ASP A 158 11.39 15.72 -3.33
N LEU A 159 11.46 15.05 -4.48
CA LEU A 159 12.18 15.56 -5.64
C LEU A 159 11.53 16.87 -6.13
N PRO A 160 12.30 17.97 -6.32
CA PRO A 160 11.75 19.25 -6.73
C PRO A 160 10.84 19.17 -7.97
N GLY A 161 9.63 19.71 -7.86
CA GLY A 161 8.62 19.69 -8.94
C GLY A 161 7.92 18.35 -9.16
N CYS A 162 8.38 17.26 -8.55
CA CYS A 162 7.70 15.96 -8.64
C CYS A 162 6.41 15.96 -7.81
N ARG A 163 5.30 15.56 -8.42
CA ARG A 163 3.98 15.46 -7.76
C ARG A 163 3.56 14.03 -7.41
N CYS A 164 4.52 13.10 -7.26
CA CYS A 164 4.22 11.69 -6.93
C CYS A 164 3.38 11.55 -5.66
N GLY A 165 3.66 12.35 -4.62
CA GLY A 165 2.87 12.30 -3.39
C GLY A 165 1.39 12.60 -3.62
N ASP A 166 1.05 13.54 -4.49
CA ASP A 166 -0.33 13.89 -4.79
C ASP A 166 -1.01 12.88 -5.71
N VAL A 167 -0.26 12.26 -6.62
CA VAL A 167 -0.74 11.10 -7.40
C VAL A 167 -1.08 9.93 -6.47
N LEU A 168 -0.20 9.60 -5.51
CA LEU A 168 -0.43 8.52 -4.55
C LEU A 168 -1.61 8.77 -3.61
N LYS A 169 -1.90 10.04 -3.30
CA LYS A 169 -3.10 10.45 -2.53
C LYS A 169 -4.37 10.53 -3.39
N GLY A 170 -4.29 10.30 -4.70
CA GLY A 170 -5.42 10.43 -5.62
C GLY A 170 -5.91 11.87 -5.82
N LYS A 171 -5.09 12.88 -5.48
CA LYS A 171 -5.44 14.30 -5.64
C LYS A 171 -5.34 14.75 -7.09
N ILE A 172 -4.40 14.18 -7.83
CA ILE A 172 -4.17 14.43 -9.25
C ILE A 172 -3.93 13.11 -9.99
N THR A 173 -4.19 13.09 -11.28
CA THR A 173 -3.76 12.05 -12.20
C THR A 173 -2.34 12.32 -12.70
N PRO A 174 -1.59 11.29 -13.17
CA PRO A 174 -0.22 11.49 -13.64
C PRO A 174 -0.03 12.62 -14.66
N PRO A 175 -0.91 12.83 -15.68
CA PRO A 175 -0.77 13.94 -16.63
C PRO A 175 -0.88 15.35 -16.05
N GLU A 176 -1.44 15.51 -14.85
CA GLU A 176 -1.51 16.81 -14.16
C GLU A 176 -0.19 17.17 -13.45
N CYS A 177 0.78 16.24 -13.39
CA CYS A 177 2.14 16.54 -12.94
C CYS A 177 2.92 17.23 -14.08
N PRO A 178 3.53 18.40 -13.86
CA PRO A 178 4.22 19.15 -14.91
C PRO A 178 5.45 18.44 -15.48
N LEU A 179 5.97 17.43 -14.77
CA LEU A 179 7.12 16.65 -15.24
C LEU A 179 6.71 15.42 -16.06
N TYR A 180 5.45 14.98 -15.97
CA TYR A 180 5.00 13.71 -16.54
C TYR A 180 5.06 13.74 -18.07
N GLY A 181 5.77 12.78 -18.67
CA GLY A 181 5.89 12.66 -20.13
C GLY A 181 6.85 13.65 -20.78
N GLU A 182 7.18 14.74 -20.08
CA GLU A 182 8.16 15.73 -20.49
C GLU A 182 9.57 15.30 -20.04
N THR A 183 9.96 15.72 -18.83
CA THR A 183 11.27 15.42 -18.22
C THR A 183 11.27 14.12 -17.42
N CYS A 184 10.10 13.64 -16.98
CA CYS A 184 9.93 12.37 -16.30
C CYS A 184 9.28 11.36 -17.24
N ARG A 185 10.08 10.45 -17.79
CA ARG A 185 9.65 9.41 -18.75
C ARG A 185 10.22 8.03 -18.34
N PRO A 186 9.73 6.90 -18.88
CA PRO A 186 10.26 5.59 -18.50
C PRO A 186 11.74 5.38 -18.81
N ASP A 187 12.25 6.00 -19.88
CA ASP A 187 13.66 5.97 -20.29
C ASP A 187 14.55 6.92 -19.47
N ALA A 188 13.94 7.93 -18.85
CA ALA A 188 14.60 8.91 -17.98
C ALA A 188 13.66 9.27 -16.81
N PRO A 189 13.46 8.36 -15.84
CA PRO A 189 12.48 8.57 -14.80
C PRO A 189 13.03 9.55 -13.77
N TYR A 190 12.31 10.65 -13.57
CA TYR A 190 12.61 11.59 -12.48
C TYR A 190 11.98 11.10 -11.18
N GLY A 191 10.67 10.84 -11.22
CA GLY A 191 9.90 10.43 -10.06
C GLY A 191 9.81 8.91 -9.89
N PRO A 192 9.69 8.42 -8.64
CA PRO A 192 9.57 7.01 -8.29
C PRO A 192 8.32 6.31 -8.89
N CYS A 193 7.21 7.03 -9.06
CA CYS A 193 6.02 6.49 -9.69
C CYS A 193 6.21 6.21 -11.20
N MET A 194 7.29 6.73 -11.81
CA MET A 194 7.70 6.39 -13.18
C MET A 194 8.73 5.24 -13.23
N VAL A 195 9.37 4.92 -12.09
CA VAL A 195 10.34 3.83 -11.98
C VAL A 195 9.65 2.50 -11.66
N SER A 196 8.73 2.50 -10.69
CA SER A 196 8.11 1.29 -10.18
C SER A 196 7.17 0.67 -11.22
N PHE A 197 7.22 -0.66 -11.37
CA PHE A 197 6.27 -1.43 -12.19
C PHE A 197 4.82 -1.29 -11.71
N GLU A 198 4.62 -1.05 -10.41
CA GLU A 198 3.31 -0.75 -9.81
C GLU A 198 3.04 0.75 -9.71
N GLY A 199 3.96 1.59 -10.21
CA GLY A 199 3.86 3.03 -10.15
C GLY A 199 2.75 3.54 -11.07
N ALA A 200 1.84 4.33 -10.50
CA ALA A 200 0.72 4.91 -11.24
C ALA A 200 1.15 5.69 -12.48
N CYS A 201 2.26 6.45 -12.42
CA CYS A 201 2.76 7.20 -13.56
C CYS A 201 3.29 6.28 -14.68
N LEU A 202 4.06 5.24 -14.35
CA LEU A 202 4.54 4.29 -15.34
C LEU A 202 3.39 3.51 -15.98
N ALA A 203 2.42 3.06 -15.17
CA ALA A 203 1.22 2.39 -15.66
C ALA A 203 0.45 3.31 -16.63
N TYR A 204 0.23 4.57 -16.25
CA TYR A 204 -0.38 5.57 -17.12
C TYR A 204 0.42 5.73 -18.42
N TYR A 205 1.74 5.86 -18.35
CA TYR A 205 2.57 6.08 -19.54
C TYR A 205 2.52 4.88 -20.49
N LYS A 206 2.64 3.67 -19.95
CA LYS A 206 2.68 2.42 -20.72
C LYS A 206 1.36 2.12 -21.43
N TYR A 207 0.24 2.41 -20.79
CA TYR A 207 -1.09 2.05 -21.28
C TYR A 207 -1.88 3.25 -21.83
N LYS A 208 -1.30 4.46 -21.78
CA LYS A 208 -1.80 5.62 -22.54
C LYS A 208 -1.44 5.46 -24.01
N THR A 209 -2.13 4.54 -24.67
CA THR A 209 -2.14 4.41 -26.13
C THR A 209 -3.49 4.90 -26.65
N ARG A 210 -3.47 6.11 -27.22
CA ARG A 210 -4.35 6.70 -28.24
C ARG A 210 -5.81 6.21 -28.30
N ILE A 211 -6.71 6.98 -27.69
CA ILE A 211 -8.01 7.28 -28.33
C ILE A 211 -7.81 8.60 -29.08
#